data_AF-A0A7J9XM42-F1
#
_entry.id   AF-A0A7J9XM42-F1
#
_cell.length_a   1.000
_cell.length_b   1.000
_cell.length_c   1.000
_cell.angle_alpha   90.00
_cell.angle_beta   90.00
_cell.angle_gamma   90.00
#
_symmetry.space_group_name_H-M   'P 1'
#
loop_
_entity.id
_entity.type
_entity.pdbx_description
1 polymer ?
#
loop_
_entity_poly.entity_id
_entity_poly.type
_entity_poly.pdbx_seq_one_letter_code
_entity_poly.pdbx_strand_id
1 'polypeptide(L)'
;MSEHTFPTRPGDIDQETTLRWLVDHFGYHAVALLDHRESLRQLWPHEVVAHSLATLAYSTELADRCTSGQWVCAADALAAGASLTQVGAAMGVHPPEDVRIGLGVWAAAQRRYGHIGTDRYDAVMALIQEEVQ
;
A
#
# COMPACT_ATOMS: atom_id res chain seq x y z
N MET A 1 -24.17 16.49 -18.84
CA MET A 1 -23.90 15.92 -17.50
C MET A 1 -22.90 14.82 -17.73
N SER A 2 -21.62 15.06 -17.43
CA SER A 2 -20.61 14.02 -17.58
C SER A 2 -20.93 12.91 -16.59
N GLU A 3 -21.22 11.71 -17.08
CA GLU A 3 -21.28 10.51 -16.25
C GLU A 3 -19.95 10.44 -15.49
N HIS A 4 -19.98 10.67 -14.17
CA HIS A 4 -18.82 10.42 -13.33
C HIS A 4 -18.64 8.91 -13.24
N THR A 5 -17.95 8.34 -14.24
CA THR A 5 -17.54 6.95 -14.24
C THR A 5 -16.53 6.77 -13.11
N PHE A 6 -16.88 5.98 -12.10
CA PHE A 6 -15.93 5.58 -11.06
C PHE A 6 -14.74 4.84 -11.69
N PRO A 7 -13.56 4.86 -11.06
CA PRO A 7 -12.43 4.10 -11.57
C PRO A 7 -12.79 2.62 -11.68
N THR A 8 -12.38 2.00 -12.78
CA THR A 8 -12.63 0.57 -13.05
C THR A 8 -11.37 -0.27 -12.95
N ARG A 9 -10.22 0.39 -12.87
CA ARG A 9 -8.89 -0.17 -12.68
C ARG A 9 -8.02 0.81 -11.87
N PRO A 10 -6.95 0.34 -11.20
CA PRO A 10 -6.08 1.20 -10.41
C PRO A 10 -5.50 2.38 -11.19
N GLY A 11 -5.08 2.14 -12.44
CA GLY A 11 -4.51 3.19 -13.30
C GLY A 11 -5.48 4.30 -13.75
N ASP A 12 -6.78 4.20 -13.42
CA ASP A 12 -7.72 5.32 -13.60
C ASP A 12 -7.60 6.35 -12.45
N ILE A 13 -6.88 6.03 -11.37
CA ILE A 13 -6.69 6.87 -10.20
C ILE A 13 -5.40 7.68 -10.36
N ASP A 14 -5.48 8.98 -10.12
CA ASP A 14 -4.31 9.86 -10.18
C ASP A 14 -3.26 9.46 -9.12
N GLN A 15 -2.00 9.41 -9.51
CA GLN A 15 -0.88 9.12 -8.60
C GLN A 15 -0.78 10.18 -7.49
N GLU A 16 -1.16 11.44 -7.78
CA GLU A 16 -1.17 12.54 -6.81
C GLU A 16 -2.35 12.48 -5.83
N THR A 17 -3.29 11.54 -6.00
CA THR A 17 -4.37 11.30 -5.05
C THR A 17 -3.79 11.02 -3.66
N THR A 18 -4.40 11.50 -2.59
CA THR A 18 -3.88 11.23 -1.24
C THR A 18 -4.35 9.87 -0.70
N LEU A 19 -3.55 9.25 0.18
CA LEU A 19 -3.97 8.02 0.89
C LEU A 19 -5.30 8.21 1.65
N ARG A 20 -5.49 9.38 2.27
CA ARG A 20 -6.74 9.70 2.99
C ARG A 20 -7.93 9.65 2.05
N TRP A 21 -7.80 10.28 0.88
CA TRP A 21 -8.86 10.31 -0.13
C TRP A 21 -9.19 8.91 -0.64
N LEU A 22 -8.18 8.05 -0.86
CA LEU A 22 -8.38 6.65 -1.27
C LEU A 22 -9.17 5.86 -0.25
N VAL A 23 -8.83 5.98 1.04
CA VAL A 23 -9.53 5.30 2.13
C VAL A 23 -10.99 5.75 2.19
N ASP A 24 -11.25 7.06 2.09
CA ASP A 24 -12.60 7.60 2.14
C ASP A 24 -13.45 7.09 0.93
N HIS A 25 -12.87 7.04 -0.28
CA HIS A 25 -13.58 6.56 -1.47
C HIS A 25 -13.77 5.04 -1.48
N PHE A 26 -12.75 4.27 -1.10
CA PHE A 26 -12.90 2.84 -0.84
C PHE A 26 -14.03 2.58 0.15
N GLY A 27 -14.04 3.29 1.28
CA GLY A 27 -15.07 3.19 2.31
C GLY A 27 -16.46 3.52 1.78
N TYR A 28 -16.61 4.60 1.01
CA TYR A 28 -17.87 4.97 0.37
C TYR A 28 -18.46 3.84 -0.50
N HIS A 29 -17.65 3.27 -1.41
CA HIS A 29 -18.13 2.20 -2.29
C HIS A 29 -18.38 0.88 -1.54
N ALA A 30 -17.51 0.53 -0.59
CA ALA A 30 -17.66 -0.66 0.24
C ALA A 30 -18.93 -0.60 1.10
N VAL A 31 -19.23 0.54 1.72
CA VAL A 31 -20.45 0.76 2.51
C VAL A 31 -21.69 0.65 1.62
N ALA A 32 -21.70 1.26 0.43
CA ALA A 32 -22.84 1.16 -0.48
C ALA A 32 -23.14 -0.31 -0.87
N LEU A 33 -22.11 -1.13 -1.10
CA LEU A 33 -22.27 -2.56 -1.37
C LEU A 33 -22.72 -3.35 -0.15
N LEU A 34 -22.23 -3.01 1.04
CA LEU A 34 -22.65 -3.63 2.30
C LEU A 34 -24.13 -3.33 2.58
N ASP A 35 -24.53 -2.06 2.52
CA ASP A 35 -25.92 -1.63 2.68
C ASP A 35 -26.85 -2.32 1.67
N HIS A 36 -26.36 -2.56 0.45
CA HIS A 36 -27.10 -3.32 -0.56
C HIS A 36 -27.31 -4.78 -0.17
N ARG A 37 -26.27 -5.45 0.33
CA ARG A 37 -26.35 -6.85 0.78
C ARG A 37 -27.26 -7.00 2.00
N GLU A 38 -27.19 -6.06 2.92
CA GLU A 38 -28.01 -6.01 4.14
C GLU A 38 -29.42 -5.43 3.91
N SER A 39 -29.79 -5.16 2.65
CA SER A 39 -31.10 -4.60 2.28
C SER A 39 -31.43 -3.24 2.94
N LEU A 40 -30.42 -2.50 3.39
CA LEU A 40 -30.54 -1.16 3.95
C LEU A 40 -30.69 -0.10 2.84
N ARG A 41 -30.12 -0.37 1.65
CA ARG A 41 -30.27 0.45 0.45
C ARG A 41 -30.25 -0.43 -0.79
N GLN A 42 -31.30 -0.39 -1.60
CA GLN A 42 -31.32 -1.17 -2.84
C GLN A 42 -30.57 -0.44 -3.97
N LEU A 43 -29.66 -1.14 -4.63
CA LEU A 43 -28.94 -0.68 -5.81
C LEU A 43 -29.46 -1.41 -7.05
N TRP A 44 -29.46 -0.73 -8.19
CA TRP A 44 -29.69 -1.34 -9.49
C TRP A 44 -28.47 -2.16 -9.95
N PRO A 45 -28.65 -3.13 -10.86
CA PRO A 45 -27.54 -3.99 -11.29
C PRO A 45 -26.31 -3.23 -11.82
N HIS A 46 -26.50 -2.13 -12.57
CA HIS A 46 -25.39 -1.34 -13.08
C HIS A 46 -24.67 -0.55 -11.97
N GLU A 47 -25.38 -0.12 -10.93
CA GLU A 47 -24.77 0.52 -9.76
C GLU A 47 -23.93 -0.50 -8.97
N VAL A 48 -24.44 -1.72 -8.79
CA VAL A 48 -23.69 -2.82 -8.15
C VAL A 48 -22.38 -3.08 -8.90
N VAL A 49 -22.43 -3.14 -10.24
CA VAL A 49 -21.23 -3.29 -11.08
C VAL A 49 -20.27 -2.11 -10.86
N ALA A 50 -20.76 -0.88 -10.95
CA ALA A 50 -19.93 0.32 -10.81
C ALA A 50 -19.25 0.41 -9.43
N HIS A 51 -20.00 0.19 -8.35
CA HIS A 51 -19.47 0.18 -6.99
C HIS A 51 -18.48 -0.98 -6.76
N SER A 52 -18.74 -2.16 -7.34
CA SER A 52 -17.83 -3.31 -7.21
C SER A 52 -16.49 -3.06 -7.90
N LEU A 53 -16.51 -2.57 -9.14
CA LEU A 53 -15.29 -2.25 -9.88
C LEU A 53 -14.49 -1.12 -9.20
N ALA A 54 -15.18 -0.08 -8.72
CA ALA A 54 -14.56 1.00 -7.96
C ALA A 54 -13.90 0.50 -6.67
N THR A 55 -14.60 -0.36 -5.92
CA THR A 55 -14.06 -0.96 -4.69
C THR A 55 -12.78 -1.74 -4.98
N LEU A 56 -12.77 -2.55 -6.04
CA LEU A 56 -11.60 -3.30 -6.45
C LEU A 56 -10.44 -2.36 -6.82
N ALA A 57 -10.68 -1.40 -7.72
CA ALA A 57 -9.67 -0.44 -8.16
C ALA A 57 -9.04 0.33 -6.99
N TYR A 58 -9.86 0.90 -6.09
CA TYR A 58 -9.37 1.62 -4.92
C TYR A 58 -8.65 0.72 -3.92
N SER A 59 -9.15 -0.49 -3.67
CA SER A 59 -8.50 -1.40 -2.72
C SER A 59 -7.14 -1.88 -3.20
N THR A 60 -6.98 -2.13 -4.51
CA THR A 60 -5.69 -2.50 -5.11
C THR A 60 -4.71 -1.33 -5.03
N GLU A 61 -5.12 -0.12 -5.44
CA GLU A 61 -4.26 1.07 -5.35
C GLU A 61 -3.86 1.39 -3.90
N LEU A 62 -4.81 1.27 -2.96
CA LEU A 62 -4.54 1.46 -1.54
C LEU A 62 -3.55 0.41 -1.00
N ALA A 63 -3.72 -0.86 -1.37
CA ALA A 63 -2.82 -1.94 -0.96
C ALA A 63 -1.39 -1.73 -1.50
N ASP A 64 -1.26 -1.31 -2.77
CA ASP A 64 0.04 -1.03 -3.40
C ASP A 64 0.76 0.11 -2.67
N ARG A 65 0.05 1.21 -2.36
CA ARG A 65 0.65 2.33 -1.62
C ARG A 65 0.99 1.98 -0.18
N CYS A 66 0.14 1.22 0.51
CA CYS A 66 0.45 0.73 1.86
C CYS A 66 1.68 -0.19 1.85
N THR A 67 1.78 -1.07 0.84
CA THR A 67 2.91 -1.97 0.66
C THR A 67 4.20 -1.23 0.33
N SER A 68 4.15 -0.13 -0.42
CA SER A 68 5.32 0.74 -0.63
C SER A 68 5.69 1.48 0.67
N GLY A 69 4.70 2.02 1.37
CA GLY A 69 4.87 2.77 2.62
C GLY A 69 5.41 1.92 3.78
N GLN A 70 5.05 0.64 3.87
CA GLN A 70 5.54 -0.22 4.96
C GLN A 70 7.06 -0.38 4.95
N TRP A 71 7.69 -0.39 3.76
CA TRP A 71 9.15 -0.52 3.64
C TRP A 71 9.87 0.78 4.01
N VAL A 72 9.24 1.93 3.76
CA VAL A 72 9.70 3.23 4.30
C VAL A 72 9.69 3.18 5.82
N CYS A 73 8.57 2.77 6.42
CA CYS A 73 8.45 2.62 7.87
C CYS A 73 9.45 1.62 8.45
N ALA A 74 9.70 0.49 7.76
CA ALA A 74 10.69 -0.50 8.16
C ALA A 74 12.10 0.10 8.17
N ALA A 75 12.50 0.81 7.10
CA ALA A 75 13.79 1.49 7.04
C ALA A 75 13.94 2.54 8.16
N ASP A 76 12.92 3.34 8.41
CA ASP A 76 12.95 4.38 9.43
C ASP A 76 12.98 3.80 10.85
N ALA A 77 12.26 2.69 11.09
CA ALA A 77 12.29 1.98 12.37
C ALA A 77 13.69 1.39 12.65
N LEU A 78 14.31 0.74 11.66
CA LEU A 78 15.68 0.22 11.79
C LEU A 78 16.68 1.37 12.01
N ALA A 79 16.55 2.47 11.27
CA ALA A 79 17.39 3.65 11.44
C ALA A 79 17.24 4.29 12.83
N ALA A 80 16.07 4.16 13.45
CA ALA A 80 15.79 4.59 14.82
C ALA A 80 16.23 3.58 15.90
N GLY A 81 16.81 2.44 15.51
CA GLY A 81 17.36 1.43 16.42
C GLY A 81 16.42 0.27 16.76
N ALA A 82 15.32 0.08 16.03
CA ALA A 82 14.54 -1.16 16.13
C ALA A 82 15.36 -2.34 15.58
N SER A 83 15.17 -3.54 16.14
CA SER A 83 15.79 -4.75 15.58
C SER A 83 14.99 -5.33 14.41
N LEU A 84 15.64 -6.13 13.56
CA LEU A 84 14.96 -6.82 12.46
C LEU A 84 13.85 -7.76 12.96
N THR A 85 14.02 -8.33 14.15
CA THR A 85 12.99 -9.15 14.79
C THR A 85 11.75 -8.33 15.16
N GLN A 86 11.92 -7.12 15.72
CA GLN A 86 10.80 -6.24 16.05
C GLN A 86 10.06 -5.78 14.79
N VAL A 87 10.80 -5.41 13.74
CA VAL A 87 10.22 -5.00 12.46
C VAL A 87 9.48 -6.17 11.80
N GLY A 88 10.09 -7.36 11.75
CA GLY A 88 9.45 -8.57 11.19
C GLY A 88 8.15 -8.92 11.91
N ALA A 89 8.16 -8.90 13.24
CA ALA A 89 6.96 -9.13 14.04
C ALA A 89 5.86 -8.10 13.75
N ALA A 90 6.20 -6.82 13.62
CA ALA A 90 5.23 -5.75 13.31
C ALA A 90 4.63 -5.90 11.90
N MET A 91 5.41 -6.41 10.95
CA MET A 91 4.96 -6.67 9.58
C MET A 91 4.25 -8.02 9.42
N GLY A 92 4.24 -8.87 10.45
CA GLY A 92 3.73 -10.24 10.34
C GLY A 92 4.59 -11.14 9.44
N VAL A 93 5.88 -10.81 9.31
CA VAL A 93 6.84 -11.46 8.42
C VAL A 93 7.89 -12.20 9.26
N HIS A 94 8.05 -13.50 9.01
CA HIS A 94 8.98 -14.38 9.72
C HIS A 94 9.59 -15.41 8.77
N PRO A 95 10.92 -15.63 8.81
CA PRO A 95 11.92 -15.12 9.77
C PRO A 95 12.40 -13.67 9.49
N PRO A 96 13.21 -13.04 10.38
CA PRO A 96 13.76 -11.69 10.15
C PRO A 96 14.53 -11.52 8.83
N GLU A 97 15.01 -12.61 8.25
CA GLU A 97 15.63 -12.63 6.92
C GLU A 97 14.69 -12.12 5.83
N ASP A 98 13.38 -12.37 5.92
CA ASP A 98 12.41 -11.91 4.94
C ASP A 98 12.29 -10.37 4.96
N VAL A 99 12.52 -9.72 6.11
CA VAL A 99 12.62 -8.25 6.21
C VAL A 99 13.88 -7.77 5.48
N ARG A 100 15.02 -8.44 5.64
CA ARG A 100 16.26 -8.08 4.93
C ARG A 100 16.08 -8.20 3.42
N ILE A 101 15.53 -9.32 2.95
CA ILE A 101 15.27 -9.57 1.54
C ILE A 101 14.30 -8.52 0.99
N GLY A 102 13.15 -8.34 1.65
CA GLY A 102 12.12 -7.42 1.21
C GLY A 102 12.60 -5.97 1.17
N LEU A 103 13.30 -5.53 2.21
CA LEU A 103 13.83 -4.17 2.28
C LEU A 103 14.96 -3.94 1.26
N GLY A 104 15.81 -4.94 1.02
CA GLY A 104 16.84 -4.88 -0.02
C GLY A 104 16.24 -4.79 -1.44
N VAL A 105 15.21 -5.60 -1.74
CA VAL A 105 14.50 -5.54 -3.02
C VAL A 105 13.82 -4.19 -3.21
N TRP A 106 13.16 -3.68 -2.17
CA TRP A 106 12.53 -2.36 -2.19
C TRP A 106 13.55 -1.25 -2.43
N ALA A 107 14.66 -1.22 -1.68
CA ALA A 107 15.69 -0.19 -1.82
C ALA A 107 16.32 -0.19 -3.23
N ALA A 108 16.59 -1.38 -3.79
CA ALA A 108 17.10 -1.53 -5.15
C ALA A 108 16.11 -0.99 -6.19
N ALA A 109 14.81 -1.26 -6.02
CA ALA A 109 13.78 -0.72 -6.89
C ALA A 109 13.69 0.81 -6.81
N GLN A 110 13.66 1.38 -5.59
CA GLN A 110 13.62 2.83 -5.38
C GLN A 110 14.83 3.52 -6.02
N ARG A 111 16.03 2.95 -5.89
CA ARG A 111 17.24 3.46 -6.54
C ARG A 111 17.16 3.38 -8.06
N ARG A 112 16.70 2.24 -8.60
CA ARG A 112 16.55 2.03 -10.06
C ARG A 112 15.61 3.06 -10.70
N TYR A 113 14.53 3.42 -10.01
CA TYR A 113 13.56 4.41 -10.47
C TYR A 113 13.90 5.86 -10.09
N GLY A 114 15.04 6.09 -9.45
CA GLY A 114 15.52 7.43 -9.10
C GLY A 114 14.78 8.10 -7.95
N HIS A 115 14.04 7.33 -7.14
CA HIS A 115 13.32 7.84 -5.97
C HIS A 115 14.25 8.06 -4.76
N ILE A 116 15.36 7.33 -4.68
CA ILE A 116 16.41 7.53 -3.67
C ILE A 116 17.80 7.59 -4.33
N GLY A 117 18.69 8.40 -3.75
CA GLY A 117 20.10 8.49 -4.15
C GLY A 117 20.96 7.35 -3.58
N THR A 118 22.21 7.26 -4.05
CA THR A 118 23.20 6.25 -3.61
C THR A 118 23.40 6.28 -2.09
N ASP A 119 23.57 7.45 -1.49
CA ASP A 119 23.82 7.57 -0.04
C ASP A 119 22.68 6.98 0.80
N ARG A 120 21.42 7.24 0.42
CA ARG A 120 20.24 6.69 1.11
C ARG A 120 20.12 5.19 0.86
N TYR A 121 20.43 4.72 -0.34
CA TYR A 121 20.48 3.30 -0.63
C TYR A 121 21.54 2.58 0.24
N ASP A 122 22.76 3.10 0.29
CA ASP A 122 23.85 2.50 1.07
C ASP A 122 23.52 2.51 2.57
N ALA A 123 22.89 3.58 3.08
CA ALA A 123 22.40 3.63 4.45
C ALA A 123 21.37 2.53 4.75
N VAL A 124 20.40 2.30 3.86
CA VAL A 124 19.41 1.22 4.04
C VAL A 124 20.07 -0.16 3.98
N MET A 125 21.05 -0.35 3.09
CA MET A 125 21.77 -1.61 2.98
C MET A 125 22.62 -1.91 4.23
N ALA A 126 23.19 -0.89 4.88
CA ALA A 126 23.91 -1.06 6.13
C ALA A 126 22.99 -1.57 7.26
N LEU A 127 21.76 -1.02 7.36
CA LEU A 127 20.78 -1.41 8.39
C LEU A 127 20.42 -2.91 8.37
N ILE A 128 20.48 -3.54 7.21
CA ILE A 128 20.14 -4.96 7.07
C ILE A 128 21.35 -5.91 7.16
N GLN A 129 22.57 -5.36 7.30
CA GLN A 129 23.82 -6.12 7.39
C GLN A 129 24.34 -6.28 8.83
N GLU A 130 23.89 -5.46 9.79
CA GLU A 130 24.50 -5.34 11.13
C GLU A 130 24.26 -6.51 12.11
N GLU A 131 23.42 -7.51 11.79
CA GLU A 131 23.11 -8.63 12.71
C GLU A 131 23.96 -9.91 12.48
N VAL A 132 25.23 -9.76 12.10
CA VAL A 132 26.20 -10.88 12.13
C VAL A 132 27.29 -10.60 13.16
N GLN A 133 26.96 -10.75 14.44
CA GLN A 133 27.92 -10.94 15.54
C GLN A 133 27.43 -12.03 16.49
#